data_AF-A0A8S3H519-F1
#
_entry.id   AF-A0A8S3H519-F1
#
_cell.length_a   1.000
_cell.length_b   1.000
_cell.length_c   1.000
_cell.angle_alpha   90.00
_cell.angle_beta   90.00
_cell.angle_gamma   90.00
#
_symmetry.space_group_name_H-M   'P 1'
#
loop_
_entity.id
_entity.type
_entity.pdbx_description
1 polymer ?
#
loop_
_entity_poly.entity_id
_entity_poly.type
_entity_poly.pdbx_seq_one_letter_code
_entity_poly.pdbx_strand_id
1 'polypeptide(L)'
;MYADETIETLLCGHSERLAMAAHFIHDRKPKRIQLTKNLRICGDCHRVTKLIALIYQCEIVVRDANRIHHFHLNGQCSCQDYF
;
A
#
# COMPACT_ATOMS: atom_id res chain seq x y z
N MET A 1 17.93 20.34 -7.03
CA MET A 1 16.98 19.31 -7.47
C MET A 1 17.03 18.11 -6.51
N TYR A 2 16.71 18.31 -5.23
CA TYR A 2 16.81 17.30 -4.15
C TYR A 2 15.68 17.39 -3.11
N ALA A 3 14.65 18.21 -3.32
CA ALA A 3 13.67 18.53 -2.27
C ALA A 3 12.58 17.45 -2.11
N ASP A 4 12.27 16.70 -3.16
CA ASP A 4 11.07 15.84 -3.22
C ASP A 4 11.22 14.57 -2.37
N GLU A 5 12.32 13.83 -2.52
CA GLU A 5 12.57 12.59 -1.73
C GLU A 5 12.65 12.88 -0.22
N THR A 6 13.26 14.00 0.18
CA THR A 6 13.34 14.38 1.60
C THR A 6 11.97 14.70 2.18
N ILE A 7 11.11 15.40 1.42
CA ILE A 7 9.76 15.76 1.87
C ILE A 7 8.87 14.52 1.92
N GLU A 8 8.94 13.64 0.92
CA GLU A 8 8.20 12.36 0.94
C GLU A 8 8.58 11.49 2.14
N THR A 9 9.86 11.47 2.52
CA THR A 9 10.34 10.73 3.69
C THR A 9 9.86 11.34 5.00
N LEU A 10 9.91 12.68 5.13
CA LEU A 10 9.41 13.42 6.30
C LEU A 10 7.88 13.36 6.44
N LEU A 11 7.16 13.30 5.32
CA LEU A 11 5.70 13.19 5.25
C LEU A 11 5.23 11.75 5.09
N CYS A 12 6.13 10.76 5.18
CA CYS A 12 5.79 9.34 5.14
C CYS A 12 5.09 8.92 6.44
N GLY A 13 3.92 9.51 6.70
CA GLY A 13 2.95 8.91 7.60
C GLY A 13 2.50 7.64 6.90
N HIS A 14 2.88 6.49 7.46
CA HIS A 14 2.48 5.13 7.04
C HIS A 14 0.95 4.91 7.21
N SER A 15 0.18 5.85 6.71
CA SER A 15 -1.27 5.98 6.76
C SER A 15 -1.93 4.80 6.06
N GLU A 16 -1.26 4.19 5.09
CA GLU A 16 -1.67 2.94 4.44
C GLU A 16 -1.75 1.81 5.47
N ARG A 17 -0.77 1.70 6.38
CA ARG A 17 -0.77 0.68 7.43
C ARG A 17 -1.93 0.88 8.40
N LEU A 18 -2.19 2.13 8.79
CA LEU A 18 -3.30 2.46 9.67
C LEU A 18 -4.64 2.18 9.00
N ALA A 19 -4.80 2.56 7.73
CA ALA A 19 -6.01 2.31 6.97
C ALA A 19 -6.29 0.81 6.80
N MET A 20 -5.27 0.01 6.49
CA MET A 20 -5.39 -1.45 6.44
C MET A 20 -5.77 -2.03 7.81
N ALA A 21 -5.10 -1.60 8.89
CA ALA A 21 -5.41 -2.09 10.24
C ALA A 21 -6.87 -1.78 10.63
N ALA A 22 -7.35 -0.57 10.37
CA ALA A 22 -8.73 -0.18 10.61
C ALA A 22 -9.70 -1.05 9.80
N HIS A 23 -9.40 -1.33 8.54
CA HIS A 23 -10.20 -2.21 7.71
C HIS A 23 -10.28 -3.64 8.30
N PHE A 24 -9.15 -4.22 8.71
CA PHE A 24 -9.12 -5.57 9.29
C PHE A 24 -9.80 -5.70 10.67
N ILE A 25 -9.88 -4.59 11.41
CA ILE A 25 -10.66 -4.56 12.67
C ILE A 25 -12.15 -4.77 12.38
N HIS A 26 -12.66 -4.20 11.28
CA HIS A 26 -14.07 -4.30 10.91
C HIS A 26 -14.40 -5.56 10.09
N ASP A 27 -13.56 -5.92 9.12
CA ASP A 27 -13.69 -7.13 8.32
C ASP A 27 -12.41 -7.97 8.43
N ARG A 28 -12.52 -9.14 9.07
CA ARG A 28 -11.37 -10.02 9.32
C ARG A 28 -10.96 -10.84 8.09
N LYS A 29 -11.82 -10.96 7.07
CA LYS A 29 -11.57 -11.79 5.87
C LYS A 29 -12.07 -11.09 4.61
N PRO A 30 -11.58 -9.88 4.30
CA PRO A 30 -11.99 -9.17 3.10
C PRO A 30 -11.48 -9.95 1.88
N LYS A 31 -12.31 -10.03 0.83
CA LYS A 31 -11.83 -10.55 -0.46
C LYS A 31 -10.92 -9.54 -1.17
N ARG A 32 -11.21 -8.25 -0.97
CA ARG A 32 -10.52 -7.14 -1.63
C ARG A 32 -10.55 -5.87 -0.79
N ILE A 33 -9.42 -5.16 -0.73
CA ILE A 33 -9.28 -3.86 -0.07
C ILE A 33 -8.92 -2.81 -1.13
N GLN A 34 -9.56 -1.64 -1.08
CA GLN A 34 -9.22 -0.50 -1.93
C GLN A 34 -8.81 0.70 -1.08
N LEU A 35 -7.63 1.26 -1.36
CA LEU A 35 -7.08 2.42 -0.67
C LEU A 35 -6.72 3.50 -1.69
N THR A 36 -6.88 4.76 -1.29
CA THR A 36 -6.42 5.91 -2.08
C THR A 36 -5.50 6.76 -1.22
N LYS A 37 -4.37 7.17 -1.79
CA LYS A 37 -3.36 8.01 -1.16
C LYS A 37 -3.00 9.16 -2.11
N ASN A 38 -2.82 10.35 -1.55
CA ASN A 38 -2.46 11.55 -2.33
C ASN A 38 -0.95 11.69 -2.57
N LEU A 39 -0.13 10.88 -1.89
CA LEU A 39 1.33 10.82 -2.03
C LEU A 39 1.72 9.46 -2.60
N ARG A 40 2.90 9.35 -3.21
CA ARG A 40 3.48 8.09 -3.65
C ARG A 40 3.57 7.09 -2.50
N ILE A 41 3.35 5.80 -2.77
CA ILE A 41 3.59 4.76 -1.76
C ILE A 41 5.10 4.64 -1.51
N CYS A 42 5.52 4.60 -0.26
CA CYS A 42 6.94 4.36 0.03
C CYS A 42 7.27 2.86 -0.13
N GLY A 43 8.55 2.53 -0.29
CA GLY A 43 9.00 1.14 -0.42
C GLY A 43 8.59 0.25 0.76
N ASP A 44 8.55 0.80 1.98
CA ASP A 44 8.15 0.04 3.17
C ASP A 44 6.65 -0.23 3.22
N CYS A 45 5.81 0.76 2.93
CA CYS A 45 4.37 0.55 2.78
C CYS A 45 4.06 -0.41 1.64
N HIS A 46 4.79 -0.35 0.53
CA HIS A 46 4.65 -1.28 -0.58
C HIS A 46 4.95 -2.72 -0.15
N ARG A 47 6.07 -2.97 0.54
CA ARG A 47 6.45 -4.29 1.07
C ARG A 47 5.45 -4.80 2.11
N VAL A 48 5.02 -3.95 3.04
CA VAL A 48 4.04 -4.33 4.07
C VAL A 48 2.71 -4.70 3.43
N THR A 49 2.23 -3.93 2.45
CA THR A 49 0.97 -4.23 1.74
C THR A 49 1.05 -5.58 1.00
N LYS A 50 2.20 -5.86 0.37
CA LYS A 50 2.48 -7.16 -0.26
C LYS A 50 2.38 -8.32 0.73
N LEU A 51 2.99 -8.18 1.93
CA LEU A 51 2.90 -9.19 2.99
C LEU A 51 1.48 -9.36 3.52
N ILE A 52 0.74 -8.27 3.70
CA ILE A 52 -0.65 -8.31 4.15
C ILE A 52 -1.53 -9.06 3.14
N ALA A 53 -1.40 -8.78 1.84
CA ALA A 53 -2.14 -9.49 0.80
C ALA A 53 -1.88 -11.01 0.84
N LEU A 54 -0.63 -11.41 1.07
CA LEU A 54 -0.22 -12.80 1.21
C LEU A 54 -0.78 -13.45 2.50
N ILE A 55 -0.70 -12.78 3.65
CA ILE A 55 -1.12 -13.33 4.95
C ILE A 55 -2.63 -13.45 5.04
N TYR A 56 -3.35 -12.41 4.63
CA TYR A 56 -4.81 -12.34 4.74
C TYR A 56 -5.53 -12.95 3.53
N GLN A 57 -4.78 -13.38 2.50
CA GLN A 57 -5.32 -13.95 1.27
C GLN A 57 -6.40 -13.03 0.66
N CYS A 58 -6.09 -11.74 0.59
CA CYS A 58 -6.97 -10.71 0.05
C CYS A 58 -6.25 -9.89 -1.03
N GLU A 59 -6.96 -9.51 -2.09
CA GLU A 59 -6.41 -8.57 -3.06
C GLU A 59 -6.39 -7.16 -2.47
N ILE A 60 -5.32 -6.40 -2.69
CA ILE A 60 -5.25 -5.01 -2.24
C ILE A 60 -4.97 -4.13 -3.45
N VAL A 61 -5.76 -3.07 -3.63
CA VAL A 61 -5.54 -2.06 -4.65
C VAL A 61 -5.27 -0.74 -3.96
N VAL A 62 -4.09 -0.17 -4.21
CA VAL A 62 -3.71 1.15 -3.71
C VAL A 62 -3.54 2.08 -4.89
N ARG A 63 -4.37 3.12 -4.97
CA ARG A 63 -4.16 4.25 -5.87
C ARG A 63 -3.32 5.29 -5.14
N ASP A 64 -2.11 5.55 -5.62
CA ASP A 64 -1.28 6.63 -5.09
C ASP A 64 -1.24 7.82 -6.06
N ALA A 65 -0.36 8.80 -5.80
CA ALA A 65 -0.21 9.99 -6.64
C ALA A 65 0.24 9.68 -8.09
N ASN A 66 0.99 8.59 -8.27
CA ASN A 66 1.69 8.29 -9.51
C ASN A 66 1.01 7.18 -10.32
N ARG A 67 0.48 6.15 -9.64
CA ARG A 67 -0.02 4.93 -10.28
C ARG A 67 -1.00 4.15 -9.39
N ILE A 68 -1.49 3.05 -9.95
CA ILE A 68 -2.31 2.07 -9.24
C ILE A 68 -1.44 0.83 -8.99
N HIS A 69 -1.32 0.46 -7.73
CA HIS A 69 -0.67 -0.75 -7.25
C HIS A 69 -1.73 -1.81 -7.02
N HIS A 70 -1.64 -2.92 -7.75
CA HIS A 70 -2.51 -4.08 -7.53
C HIS A 70 -1.68 -5.20 -6.90
N PHE A 71 -1.90 -5.44 -5.62
CA PHE A 71 -1.28 -6.50 -4.84
C PHE A 71 -2.12 -7.77 -4.94
N HIS A 72 -1.55 -8.77 -5.59
CA HIS A 72 -2.16 -10.07 -5.81
C HIS A 72 -1.90 -11.04 -4.64
N LEU A 73 -2.70 -12.10 -4.57
CA LEU A 73 -2.63 -13.14 -3.53
C LEU A 73 -1.28 -13.86 -3.47
N ASN A 74 -0.52 -13.86 -4.57
CA ASN A 74 0.82 -14.44 -4.66
C ASN A 74 1.93 -13.51 -4.14
N GLY A 75 1.57 -12.37 -3.53
CA GLY A 75 2.54 -11.41 -3.04
C GLY A 75 3.28 -10.68 -4.16
N GLN A 76 2.67 -10.50 -5.33
CA GLN A 76 3.21 -9.66 -6.40
C GLN A 76 2.39 -8.37 -6.52
N CYS A 77 3.06 -7.28 -6.90
CA CYS A 77 2.42 -6.03 -7.26
C CYS A 77 2.52 -5.80 -8.77
N SER A 78 1.45 -5.27 -9.38
CA SER A 78 1.44 -4.85 -10.78
C SER A 78 2.53 -3.84 -11.16
N CYS A 79 3.09 -3.09 -10.19
CA CYS A 79 4.13 -2.10 -10.46
C CYS A 79 5.55 -2.68 -10.58
N GLN A 80 5.73 -4.01 -10.43
CA GLN A 80 7.04 -4.67 -10.49
C GLN A 80 8.06 -4.08 -9.50
N ASP A 81 7.57 -3.69 -8.31
CA ASP A 81 8.37 -3.07 -7.24
C ASP A 81 8.98 -1.69 -7.60
N TYR A 82 8.49 -1.03 -8.65
CA TYR A 82 8.73 0.40 -8.92
C TYR A 82 7.79 1.29 -8.11
N PHE A 83 7.75 1.10 -6.79
CA PHE A 83 6.91 1.82 -5.82
C PHE A 83 6.64 3.28 -6.23
#